data_AF-A0A0K9PWE4-F1
#
_entry.id   AF-A0A0K9PWE4-F1
#
_cell.length_a   1.000
_cell.length_b   1.000
_cell.length_c   1.000
_cell.angle_alpha   90.00
_cell.angle_beta   90.00
_cell.angle_gamma   90.00
#
_symmetry.space_group_name_H-M   'P 1'
#
loop_
_entity.id
_entity.type
_entity.pdbx_description
1 polymer ?
#
loop_
_entity_poly.entity_id
_entity_poly.type
_entity_poly.pdbx_seq_one_letter_code
_entity_poly.pdbx_strand_id
1 'polypeptide(L)'
;MLPYTNQPSPMQQVQQIQQRQQQKQQSFASYFNLLNLVENLAEVTENGSRDLHSDALVNELTAQFDKCQQFLNTIASNINIKSVTVEGQKKKLEETEQIMNQRRDMMMKYQNYVEKQNSSSNSIVHTHSTSN
;
A
#
# COMPACT_ATOMS: atom_id res chain seq x y z
N MET A 1 -20.27 -17.00 45.16
CA MET A 1 -20.00 -15.63 44.69
C MET A 1 -19.20 -15.73 43.41
N LEU A 2 -19.78 -15.32 42.28
CA LEU A 2 -19.10 -15.25 40.98
C LEU A 2 -18.72 -13.78 40.70
N PRO A 3 -17.54 -13.49 40.15
CA PRO A 3 -17.13 -12.12 39.86
C PRO A 3 -17.84 -11.62 38.59
N TYR A 4 -18.54 -10.49 38.70
CA TYR A 4 -19.06 -9.76 37.54
C TYR A 4 -17.89 -9.13 36.78
N THR A 5 -17.76 -9.49 35.51
CA THR A 5 -16.87 -8.82 34.56
C THR A 5 -17.52 -7.52 34.11
N ASN A 6 -16.91 -6.39 34.47
CA ASN A 6 -17.26 -5.07 33.94
C ASN A 6 -16.95 -5.05 32.43
N GLN A 7 -17.98 -5.18 31.59
CA GLN A 7 -17.88 -4.90 30.16
C GLN A 7 -18.01 -3.39 29.95
N PRO A 8 -17.02 -2.69 29.37
CA PRO A 8 -17.16 -1.29 29.01
C PRO A 8 -18.22 -1.12 27.92
N SER A 9 -19.18 -0.21 28.15
CA SER A 9 -20.28 0.09 27.24
C SER A 9 -19.77 0.63 25.88
N PRO A 10 -20.33 0.18 24.74
CA PRO A 10 -19.84 0.52 23.40
C PRO A 10 -19.90 2.01 23.03
N MET A 11 -20.66 2.84 23.74
CA MET A 11 -20.75 4.28 23.45
C MET A 11 -19.44 5.04 23.68
N GLN A 12 -18.58 4.64 24.61
CA GLN A 12 -17.33 5.36 24.87
C GLN A 12 -16.29 5.17 23.73
N GLN A 13 -16.38 4.08 22.96
CA GLN A 13 -15.47 3.85 21.83
C GLN A 13 -15.81 4.71 20.60
N VAL A 14 -17.08 5.02 20.36
CA VAL A 14 -17.49 5.76 19.15
C VAL A 14 -17.04 7.22 19.22
N GLN A 15 -17.06 7.83 20.42
CA GLN A 15 -16.70 9.24 20.58
C GLN A 15 -15.20 9.51 20.37
N GLN A 16 -14.33 8.54 20.66
CA GLN A 16 -12.89 8.64 20.40
C GLN A 16 -12.52 8.46 18.92
N ILE A 17 -13.31 7.68 18.17
CA ILE A 17 -13.06 7.46 16.73
C ILE A 17 -13.43 8.70 15.92
N GLN A 18 -14.46 9.44 16.32
CA GLN A 18 -14.94 10.60 15.57
C GLN A 18 -13.99 11.81 15.67
N GLN A 19 -13.33 12.03 16.81
CA GLN A 19 -12.32 13.10 16.93
C GLN A 19 -11.06 12.84 16.08
N ARG A 20 -10.64 11.58 15.90
CA ARG A 20 -9.49 11.26 15.03
C ARG A 20 -9.77 11.45 13.54
N GLN A 21 -11.02 11.42 13.10
CA GLN A 21 -11.34 11.63 11.69
C GLN A 21 -11.37 13.11 11.30
N GLN A 22 -11.79 14.01 12.19
CA GLN A 22 -11.83 15.44 11.88
C GLN A 22 -10.44 16.06 11.71
N GLN A 23 -9.42 15.61 12.46
CA GLN A 23 -8.05 16.09 12.24
C GLN A 23 -7.43 15.63 10.91
N LYS A 24 -8.00 14.61 10.25
CA LYS A 24 -7.49 14.11 8.96
C LYS A 24 -8.03 14.82 7.72
N GLN A 25 -9.00 15.74 7.87
CA GLN A 25 -9.66 16.40 6.73
C GLN A 25 -9.25 17.87 6.55
N GLN A 26 -8.07 18.28 6.99
CA GLN A 26 -7.47 19.46 6.37
C GLN A 26 -7.14 19.10 4.93
N SER A 27 -7.77 19.78 3.97
CA SER A 27 -7.50 19.57 2.55
C SER A 27 -6.01 19.71 2.29
N PHE A 28 -5.39 18.82 1.51
CA PHE A 28 -3.95 18.86 1.27
C PHE A 28 -3.43 20.20 0.72
N ALA A 29 -4.28 20.93 0.00
CA ALA A 29 -3.98 22.28 -0.48
C ALA A 29 -3.75 23.30 0.66
N SER A 30 -4.36 23.11 1.84
CA SER A 30 -4.25 24.08 2.93
C SER A 30 -2.85 24.19 3.52
N TYR A 31 -2.01 23.16 3.35
CA TYR A 31 -0.61 23.21 3.77
C TYR A 31 0.22 24.15 2.88
N PHE A 32 -0.18 24.35 1.61
CA PHE A 32 0.61 25.09 0.62
C PHE A 32 0.09 26.51 0.34
N ASN A 33 -0.81 27.02 1.18
CA ASN A 33 -1.30 28.40 1.10
C ASN A 33 -0.25 29.38 1.67
N LEU A 34 0.91 29.47 1.02
CA LEU A 34 2.04 30.31 1.42
C LEU A 34 2.01 31.70 0.77
N LEU A 35 1.29 31.84 -0.36
CA LEU A 35 1.30 33.03 -1.20
C LEU A 35 0.97 34.30 -0.39
N ASN A 36 -0.17 34.32 0.29
CA ASN A 36 -0.61 35.47 1.08
C ASN A 36 0.40 35.86 2.17
N LEU A 37 1.07 34.87 2.78
CA LEU A 37 2.02 35.11 3.86
C LEU A 37 3.34 35.70 3.34
N VAL A 38 3.77 35.25 2.16
CA VAL A 38 4.95 35.79 1.46
C VAL A 38 4.66 37.18 0.92
N GLU A 39 3.47 37.42 0.36
CA GLU A 39 3.03 38.75 -0.11
C GLU A 39 3.02 39.77 1.03
N ASN A 40 2.42 39.44 2.17
CA ASN A 40 2.41 40.30 3.35
C ASN A 40 3.83 40.57 3.88
N LEU A 41 4.70 39.55 3.90
CA LEU A 41 6.09 39.72 4.32
C LEU A 41 6.87 40.62 3.36
N ALA A 42 6.63 40.51 2.05
CA ALA A 42 7.24 41.36 1.04
C ALA A 42 6.83 42.82 1.22
N GLU A 43 5.54 43.08 1.43
CA GLU A 43 5.01 44.44 1.67
C GLU A 43 5.63 45.09 2.91
N VAL A 44 5.70 44.37 4.03
CA VAL A 44 6.28 44.89 5.28
C VAL A 44 7.79 45.15 5.13
N THR A 45 8.48 44.32 4.35
CA THR A 45 9.93 44.47 4.06
C THR A 45 10.20 45.65 3.12
N GLU A 46 9.38 45.84 2.09
CA GLU A 46 9.47 46.94 1.11
C GLU A 46 9.18 48.30 1.76
N ASN A 47 8.21 48.33 2.70
CA ASN A 47 7.87 49.51 3.48
C ASN A 47 8.90 49.84 4.59
N GLY A 48 9.93 49.01 4.76
CA GLY A 48 11.04 49.24 5.70
C GLY A 48 10.70 49.05 7.18
N SER A 49 9.53 48.50 7.53
CA SER A 49 9.12 48.27 8.91
C SER A 49 9.63 46.90 9.39
N ARG A 50 10.88 46.85 9.86
CA ARG A 50 11.39 45.68 10.62
C ARG A 50 10.91 45.75 12.06
N ASP A 51 9.61 45.56 12.23
CA ASP A 51 8.94 45.55 13.53
C ASP A 51 8.59 44.11 13.97
N LEU A 52 8.01 43.99 15.16
CA LEU A 52 7.52 42.72 15.72
C LEU A 52 6.56 41.97 14.78
N HIS A 53 5.90 42.66 13.85
CA HIS A 53 5.00 42.05 12.89
C HIS A 53 5.76 41.31 11.78
N SER A 54 6.85 41.89 11.28
CA SER A 54 7.75 41.20 10.32
C SER A 54 8.33 39.90 10.92
N ASP A 55 8.77 39.93 12.18
CA ASP A 55 9.28 38.74 12.88
C ASP A 55 8.17 37.69 13.09
N ALA A 56 6.94 38.12 13.40
CA ALA A 56 5.80 37.21 13.52
C ALA A 56 5.48 36.51 12.19
N LEU A 57 5.49 37.24 11.07
CA LEU A 57 5.26 36.69 9.74
C LEU A 57 6.35 35.68 9.33
N VAL A 58 7.62 35.97 9.63
CA VAL A 58 8.74 35.04 9.39
C VAL A 58 8.57 33.76 10.21
N ASN A 59 8.19 33.88 11.48
CA ASN A 59 7.94 32.74 12.34
C ASN A 59 6.76 31.90 11.86
N GLU A 60 5.67 32.54 11.42
CA GLU A 60 4.52 31.84 10.85
C GLU A 60 4.89 31.13 9.54
N LEU A 61 5.69 31.76 8.68
CA LEU A 61 6.12 31.19 7.41
C LEU A 61 7.02 29.97 7.65
N THR A 62 7.94 30.08 8.60
CA THR A 62 8.79 28.97 9.04
C THR A 62 7.94 27.81 9.56
N ALA A 63 6.96 28.08 10.41
CA ALA A 63 6.08 27.05 10.95
C ALA A 63 5.23 26.38 9.86
N GLN A 64 4.83 27.10 8.80
CA GLN A 64 4.11 26.52 7.67
C GLN A 64 5.02 25.65 6.80
N PHE A 65 6.27 26.05 6.58
CA PHE A 65 7.27 25.21 5.90
C PHE A 65 7.53 23.91 6.67
N ASP A 66 7.65 23.97 8.00
CA ASP A 66 7.83 22.77 8.82
C ASP A 66 6.63 21.82 8.69
N LYS A 67 5.41 22.35 8.67
CA LYS A 67 4.20 21.54 8.44
C LYS A 67 4.18 20.93 7.04
N CYS A 68 4.53 21.70 6.01
CA CYS A 68 4.66 21.19 4.64
C CYS A 68 5.67 20.05 4.57
N GLN A 69 6.84 20.23 5.18
CA GLN A 69 7.91 19.25 5.15
C GLN A 69 7.51 17.96 5.87
N GLN A 70 6.89 18.06 7.05
CA GLN A 70 6.38 16.89 7.79
C GLN A 70 5.31 16.15 6.99
N PHE A 71 4.43 16.89 6.32
CA PHE A 71 3.41 16.32 5.45
C PHE A 71 4.04 15.56 4.26
N LEU A 72 5.02 16.16 3.58
CA LEU A 72 5.76 15.52 2.49
C LEU A 72 6.49 14.27 2.95
N ASN A 73 7.14 14.32 4.13
CA ASN A 73 7.81 13.16 4.73
C ASN A 73 6.82 12.02 5.03
N THR A 74 5.61 12.36 5.48
CA THR A 74 4.54 11.39 5.73
C THR A 74 4.07 10.73 4.43
N ILE A 75 3.90 11.50 3.36
CA ILE A 75 3.57 10.95 2.03
C ILE A 75 4.69 10.03 1.55
N ALA A 76 5.94 10.48 1.60
CA ALA A 76 7.10 9.71 1.15
C ALA A 76 7.22 8.37 1.88
N SER A 77 7.06 8.38 3.22
CA SER A 77 7.06 7.17 4.04
C SER A 77 5.92 6.21 3.64
N ASN A 78 4.71 6.74 3.45
CA ASN A 78 3.56 5.92 3.05
C ASN A 78 3.72 5.31 1.65
N ILE A 79 4.30 6.05 0.70
CA ILE A 79 4.61 5.55 -0.64
C ILE A 79 5.66 4.44 -0.56
N ASN A 80 6.72 4.63 0.24
CA ASN A 80 7.76 3.63 0.43
C ASN A 80 7.18 2.31 0.98
N ILE A 81 6.34 2.37 2.01
CA ILE A 81 5.69 1.19 2.60
C ILE A 81 4.83 0.45 1.57
N LYS A 82 4.04 1.20 0.76
CA LYS A 82 3.24 0.61 -0.32
C LYS A 82 4.11 -0.04 -1.39
N SER A 83 5.19 0.62 -1.80
CA SER A 83 6.15 0.12 -2.79
C SER A 83 6.79 -1.20 -2.34
N VAL A 84 7.29 -1.25 -1.11
CA VAL A 84 7.87 -2.47 -0.51
C VAL A 84 6.87 -3.63 -0.48
N THR A 85 5.60 -3.34 -0.21
CA THR A 85 4.53 -4.35 -0.18
C THR A 85 4.20 -4.87 -1.58
N VAL A 86 4.09 -3.98 -2.57
CA VAL A 86 3.81 -4.34 -3.97
C VAL A 86 4.93 -5.21 -4.54
N GLU A 87 6.19 -4.86 -4.29
CA GLU A 87 7.33 -5.65 -4.76
C GLU A 87 7.33 -7.06 -4.13
N GLY A 88 7.03 -7.16 -2.83
CA GLY A 88 6.89 -8.45 -2.15
C GLY A 88 5.75 -9.31 -2.70
N GLN A 89 4.62 -8.70 -3.08
CA GLN A 89 3.51 -9.40 -3.72
C GLN A 89 3.86 -9.88 -5.13
N LYS A 90 4.51 -9.02 -5.92
CA LYS A 90 4.99 -9.35 -7.27
C LYS A 90 5.93 -10.56 -7.25
N LYS A 91 6.91 -10.56 -6.35
CA LYS A 91 7.84 -11.70 -6.20
C LYS A 91 7.11 -13.02 -5.89
N LYS A 92 6.15 -13.00 -4.94
CA LYS A 92 5.36 -14.21 -4.62
C LYS A 92 4.54 -14.71 -5.80
N LEU A 93 4.03 -13.79 -6.62
CA LEU A 93 3.29 -14.15 -7.83
C LEU A 93 4.19 -14.86 -8.84
N GLU A 94 5.38 -14.31 -9.10
CA GLU A 94 6.37 -14.91 -10.00
C GLU A 94 6.80 -16.31 -9.55
N GLU A 95 7.08 -16.49 -8.25
CA GLU A 95 7.41 -17.80 -7.67
C GLU A 95 6.27 -18.81 -7.85
N THR A 96 5.03 -18.38 -7.62
CA THR A 96 3.83 -19.24 -7.78
C THR A 96 3.64 -19.64 -9.24
N GLU A 97 3.84 -18.72 -10.17
CA GLU A 97 3.74 -18.98 -11.61
C GLU A 97 4.78 -20.01 -12.06
N GLN A 98 6.03 -19.89 -11.60
CA GLN A 98 7.09 -20.86 -11.90
C GLN A 98 6.71 -22.27 -11.42
N ILE A 99 6.19 -22.40 -10.19
CA ILE A 99 5.74 -23.68 -9.64
C ILE A 99 4.58 -24.24 -10.47
N MET A 100 3.62 -23.41 -10.89
CA MET A 100 2.51 -23.85 -11.72
C MET A 100 2.98 -24.36 -13.08
N ASN A 101 3.94 -23.68 -13.71
CA ASN A 101 4.53 -24.12 -14.97
C ASN A 101 5.25 -25.46 -14.83
N GLN A 102 6.06 -25.63 -13.76
CA GLN A 102 6.70 -26.92 -13.47
C GLN A 102 5.68 -28.06 -13.28
N ARG A 103 4.57 -27.78 -12.57
CA ARG A 103 3.48 -28.76 -12.39
C ARG A 103 2.82 -29.12 -13.72
N ARG A 104 2.57 -28.14 -14.59
CA ARG A 104 2.00 -28.35 -15.93
C ARG A 104 2.91 -29.25 -16.78
N ASP A 105 4.22 -28.99 -16.78
CA ASP A 105 5.19 -29.78 -17.54
C ASP A 105 5.25 -31.23 -17.05
N MET A 106 5.24 -31.43 -15.73
CA MET A 106 5.19 -32.76 -15.13
C MET A 106 3.91 -33.52 -15.50
N MET A 107 2.76 -32.85 -15.45
CA MET A 107 1.49 -33.45 -15.88
C MET A 107 1.52 -33.85 -17.35
N MET A 108 2.06 -33.01 -18.22
CA MET A 108 2.20 -33.31 -19.65
C MET A 108 3.11 -34.51 -19.90
N LYS A 109 4.25 -34.59 -19.20
CA LYS A 109 5.16 -35.75 -19.27
C LYS A 109 4.45 -37.04 -18.84
N TYR A 110 3.66 -36.98 -17.78
CA TYR A 110 2.90 -38.14 -17.30
C TYR A 110 1.81 -38.55 -18.31
N GLN A 111 1.05 -37.59 -18.86
CA GLN A 111 0.04 -37.85 -19.89
C GLN A 111 0.67 -38.54 -21.11
N ASN A 112 1.77 -38.00 -21.64
CA ASN A 112 2.50 -38.60 -22.76
C ASN A 112 2.99 -40.03 -22.43
N TYR A 113 3.45 -40.28 -21.20
CA TYR A 113 3.87 -41.61 -20.77
C TYR A 113 2.68 -42.60 -20.78
N VAL A 114 1.54 -42.21 -20.22
CA VAL A 114 0.32 -43.04 -20.19
C VAL A 114 -0.18 -43.33 -21.60
N GLU A 115 -0.24 -42.33 -22.48
CA GLU A 115 -0.65 -42.50 -23.88
C GLU A 115 0.26 -43.47 -24.63
N LYS A 116 1.58 -43.37 -24.41
CA LYS A 116 2.56 -44.28 -25.01
C LYS A 116 2.36 -45.73 -24.53
N GLN A 117 2.12 -45.94 -23.23
CA GLN A 117 1.84 -47.27 -22.69
C GLN A 117 0.56 -47.86 -23.26
N ASN A 118 -0.54 -47.09 -23.27
CA ASN A 118 -1.82 -47.53 -23.84
C ASN A 118 -1.71 -47.88 -25.34
N SER A 119 -0.96 -47.09 -26.11
CA SER A 119 -0.71 -47.36 -27.53
C SER A 119 0.10 -48.66 -27.71
N SER A 120 1.08 -48.91 -26.84
CA SER A 120 1.88 -50.14 -26.88
C SER A 120 1.08 -51.38 -26.49
N SER A 121 0.16 -51.26 -25.52
CA SER A 121 -0.73 -52.37 -25.13
C SER A 121 -1.74 -52.75 -26.22
N ASN A 122 -2.33 -51.77 -26.92
CA ASN A 122 -3.27 -52.06 -28.02
C ASN A 122 -2.60 -52.73 -29.24
N SER A 123 -1.30 -52.48 -29.47
CA SER A 123 -0.55 -53.16 -30.55
C SER A 123 -0.31 -54.65 -30.29
N ILE A 124 -0.21 -55.08 -29.03
CA ILE A 124 0.09 -56.48 -28.66
C ILE A 124 -1.17 -57.37 -28.79
N VAL A 125 -2.36 -56.80 -28.60
CA VAL A 125 -3.63 -57.55 -28.70
C VAL A 125 -3.92 -57.99 -30.15
N HIS A 126 -3.53 -57.19 -31.15
CA HIS A 126 -3.77 -57.53 -32.56
C HIS A 126 -2.80 -58.58 -33.13
N THR A 127 -1.61 -58.77 -32.56
CA THR A 127 -0.64 -59.76 -33.06
C THR A 127 -0.94 -61.20 -32.64
N HIS A 128 -1.76 -61.40 -31.59
CA HIS A 128 -2.11 -62.74 -31.11
C HIS A 128 -3.42 -63.31 -31.69
N SER A 129 -4.19 -62.53 -32.46
CA SER A 129 -5.46 -62.98 -33.05
C SER A 129 -5.36 -63.48 -34.50
N THR A 130 -4.18 -63.53 -35.11
CA THR A 130 -4.01 -63.90 -36.54
C THR A 130 -3.24 -65.21 -36.77
N SER A 131 -3.11 -66.06 -35.74
CA SER A 131 -2.55 -67.40 -35.90
C SER A 131 -3.63 -68.45 -35.63
N ASN A 132 -4.40 -68.76 -36.68
CA ASN A 132 -5.19 -69.99 -36.81
C ASN A 132 -5.12 -70.44 -38.27
#